data_AF-A0A6I3LTV3-F1
#
_entry.id   AF-A0A6I3LTV3-F1
#
_cell.length_a   1.000
_cell.length_b   1.000
_cell.length_c   1.000
_cell.angle_alpha   90.00
_cell.angle_beta   90.00
_cell.angle_gamma   90.00
#
_symmetry.space_group_name_H-M   'P 1'
#
loop_
_entity.id
_entity.type
_entity.pdbx_description
1 polymer ?
#
loop_
_entity_poly.entity_id
_entity_poly.type
_entity_poly.pdbx_seq_one_letter_code
_entity_poly.pdbx_strand_id
1 'polypeptide(L)' 'MEHKVIPFVASIDLKKDASTQIAEQLESAIKYHTDKGWKYVRVENITTFVHAELGCFGIGARPAQTLFTHLIVFEK' A
#
# COMPACT_ATOMS: atom_id res chain seq x y z
N MET A 1 10.21 15.78 14.38
CA MET A 1 10.08 14.39 13.91
C MET A 1 9.45 14.45 12.54
N GLU A 2 10.18 13.98 11.53
CA GLU A 2 9.71 13.93 10.15
C GLU A 2 9.19 12.51 9.86
N HIS A 3 8.04 12.39 9.19
CA HIS A 3 7.49 11.10 8.80
C HIS A 3 7.52 10.93 7.28
N LYS A 4 7.90 9.74 6.83
CA LYS A 4 7.73 9.29 5.45
C LYS A 4 6.74 8.14 5.42
N VAL A 5 5.72 8.27 4.58
CA VAL A 5 4.69 7.25 4.38
C VAL A 5 4.65 6.91 2.91
N ILE A 6 4.81 5.64 2.56
CA ILE A 6 4.84 5.18 1.16
C ILE A 6 3.85 4.03 0.94
N PRO A 7 3.18 3.96 -0.22
CA PRO A 7 2.37 2.81 -0.57
C PRO A 7 3.24 1.58 -0.82
N PHE A 8 2.75 0.42 -0.41
CA PHE A 8 3.36 -0.87 -0.67
C PHE A 8 2.37 -1.79 -1.39
N VAL A 9 2.78 -2.28 -2.55
CA VAL A 9 2.05 -3.27 -3.33
C VAL A 9 3.04 -4.32 -3.79
N ALA A 10 2.90 -5.53 -3.28
CA ALA A 10 3.75 -6.65 -3.68
C ALA A 10 3.31 -7.18 -5.05
N SER A 11 4.28 -7.52 -5.89
CA SER A 11 4.04 -8.22 -7.16
C SER A 11 4.36 -9.70 -6.97
N ILE A 12 3.37 -10.57 -7.09
CA ILE A 12 3.55 -12.01 -6.89
C ILE A 12 3.56 -12.78 -8.21
N ASP A 13 4.43 -13.77 -8.32
CA ASP A 13 4.31 -14.86 -9.29
C ASP A 13 3.57 -16.03 -8.61
N LEU A 14 2.42 -16.41 -9.15
CA LEU A 14 1.58 -17.50 -8.62
C LEU A 14 2.26 -18.88 -8.69
N LYS A 15 3.35 -19.01 -9.46
CA LYS A 15 4.14 -20.25 -9.54
C LYS A 15 5.09 -20.45 -8.35
N LYS A 16 5.26 -19.43 -7.51
CA LYS A 16 6.15 -19.43 -6.35
C LYS A 16 5.36 -19.20 -5.06
N ASP A 17 5.99 -19.45 -3.92
CA ASP A 17 5.36 -19.16 -2.63
C ASP A 17 5.07 -17.66 -2.49
N ALA A 18 3.79 -17.30 -2.36
CA ALA A 18 3.37 -15.92 -2.30
C ALA A 18 3.83 -15.23 -1.00
N SER A 19 3.82 -15.96 0.11
CA SER A 19 4.18 -15.41 1.42
C SER A 19 5.65 -15.02 1.48
N THR A 20 6.53 -15.89 0.98
CA THR A 20 7.97 -15.62 0.85
C THR A 20 8.23 -14.43 -0.06
N GLN A 21 7.59 -14.38 -1.23
CA GLN A 21 7.75 -13.25 -2.16
C GLN A 21 7.34 -11.91 -1.54
N ILE A 22 6.22 -11.89 -0.81
CA ILE A 22 5.75 -10.69 -0.12
C ILE A 22 6.75 -10.25 0.95
N ALA A 23 7.24 -11.20 1.76
CA ALA A 23 8.21 -10.91 2.82
C ALA A 23 9.52 -10.34 2.27
N GLU A 24 10.10 -10.96 1.23
CA GLU A 24 11.33 -10.52 0.59
C GLU A 24 11.19 -9.11 -0.03
N GLN A 25 10.05 -8.83 -0.66
CA GLN A 25 9.78 -7.50 -1.25
C GLN A 25 9.61 -6.43 -0.17
N LEU A 26 8.93 -6.75 0.93
CA LEU A 26 8.80 -5.83 2.06
C LEU A 26 10.15 -5.54 2.71
N GLU A 27 10.96 -6.57 2.94
CA GLU A 27 12.32 -6.43 3.48
C GLU A 27 13.18 -5.55 2.57
N SER A 28 13.13 -5.78 1.25
CA SER A 28 13.86 -4.99 0.26
C SER A 28 13.45 -3.51 0.27
N ALA A 29 12.15 -3.22 0.39
CA ALA A 29 11.64 -1.86 0.50
C ALA A 29 12.11 -1.18 1.79
N ILE A 30 12.04 -1.89 2.92
CA ILE A 30 12.54 -1.40 4.22
C ILE A 30 14.03 -1.07 4.11
N LYS A 31 14.84 -2.01 3.61
CA LYS A 31 16.30 -1.85 3.44
C LYS A 31 16.63 -0.62 2.59
N TYR A 32 15.96 -0.47 1.44
CA TYR A 32 16.18 0.66 0.54
C TYR A 32 15.99 2.02 1.22
N HIS A 33 15.04 2.13 2.15
CA HIS A 33 14.77 3.37 2.87
C HIS A 33 15.67 3.54 4.10
N THR A 34 16.00 2.46 4.81
CA THR A 34 16.96 2.51 5.92
C THR A 34 18.35 2.91 5.46
N ASP A 35 18.78 2.46 4.29
CA ASP A 35 20.06 2.86 3.67
C ASP A 35 20.09 4.37 3.33
N LYS A 36 18.93 5.05 3.29
CA LYS A 36 18.80 6.50 3.11
C LYS A 36 18.63 7.26 4.43
N GLY A 37 18.84 6.58 5.56
CA GLY A 37 18.76 7.15 6.90
C GLY A 37 17.35 7.33 7.44
N TRP A 38 16.37 6.58 6.93
CA TRP A 38 15.01 6.53 7.49
C TRP A 38 14.89 5.34 8.44
N LYS A 39 14.26 5.54 9.61
CA LYS A 39 14.00 4.43 10.55
C LYS A 39 12.65 3.81 10.24
N TYR A 40 12.61 2.49 10.03
CA TYR A 40 11.35 1.76 9.89
C TYR A 40 10.56 1.80 11.20
N VAL A 41 9.26 2.07 11.09
CA VAL A 41 8.34 2.09 12.23
C VAL A 41 7.39 0.90 12.16
N ARG A 42 6.59 0.80 11.09
CA ARG A 42 5.57 -0.24 10.91
C ARG A 42 4.97 -0.25 9.52
N VAL A 43 4.23 -1.31 9.20
CA VAL A 43 3.24 -1.33 8.13
C VAL A 43 1.89 -0.89 8.70
N GLU A 44 1.19 -0.02 7.98
CA GLU A 44 -0.16 0.44 8.28
C GLU A 44 -1.14 0.00 7.22
N ASN A 45 -2.35 -0.37 7.65
CA ASN A 45 -3.43 -0.79 6.76
C ASN A 45 -4.54 0.26 6.82
N ILE A 46 -4.79 0.94 5.71
CA ILE A 46 -5.87 1.92 5.61
C ILE A 46 -6.99 1.34 4.75
N THR A 47 -8.20 1.36 5.32
CA THR A 47 -9.44 1.06 4.61
C THR A 47 -10.09 2.38 4.20
N THR A 48 -10.35 2.56 2.91
CA THR A 48 -11.02 3.76 2.39
C THR A 48 -12.33 3.36 1.72
N PHE A 49 -13.40 4.06 2.07
CA PHE A 49 -14.70 3.89 1.42
C PHE A 49 -14.91 4.99 0.39
N VAL A 50 -15.10 4.60 -0.87
CA VAL A 50 -15.43 5.51 -1.97
C VAL A 50 -16.93 5.41 -2.20
N HIS A 51 -17.63 6.53 -2.02
CA HIS A 51 -19.07 6.61 -2.28
C HIS A 51 -19.40 6.40 -3.75
N ALA A 52 -20.61 5.90 -4.03
CA ALA A 52 -21.09 5.78 -5.39
C ALA A 52 -21.28 7.15 -6.04
N GLU A 53 -20.89 7.26 -7.30
CA GLU A 53 -21.17 8.42 -8.15
C GLU A 53 -22.33 8.04 -9.08
N LEU A 54 -23.42 8.81 -9.06
CA LEU A 54 -24.64 8.48 -9.83
C LEU A 54 -24.53 8.75 -11.33
N GLY A 55 -23.54 9.54 -11.77
CA GLY A 55 -23.40 9.97 -13.17
C GLY A 55 -24.56 10.84 -13.66
N CYS A 56 -24.54 11.24 -14.93
CA CYS A 56 -25.66 11.95 -15.57
C CYS A 56 -26.56 10.92 -16.26
N PHE A 57 -27.80 10.73 -15.76
CA PHE A 57 -28.70 9.66 -16.23
C PHE A 57 -28.07 8.25 -16.19
N GLY A 58 -27.17 8.00 -15.23
CA GLY A 58 -26.42 6.73 -15.12
C GLY A 58 -25.20 6.63 -16.02
N ILE A 59 -24.98 7.55 -16.96
CA ILE A 59 -23.75 7.59 -17.77
C ILE A 59 -22.61 8.12 -16.89
N GLY A 60 -21.53 7.33 -16.80
CA GLY A 60 -20.39 7.62 -15.94
C GLY A 60 -20.61 7.27 -14.47
N ALA A 61 -21.68 6.54 -14.13
CA ALA A 61 -21.90 6.08 -12.77
C ALA A 61 -20.76 5.15 -12.31
N ARG A 62 -20.28 5.35 -11.08
CA ARG A 62 -19.28 4.50 -10.44
C ARG A 62 -19.89 3.87 -9.19
N PRO A 63 -19.85 2.54 -9.04
CA PRO A 63 -20.34 1.90 -7.83
C PRO A 63 -19.50 2.31 -6.62
N ALA A 64 -20.12 2.25 -5.43
CA ALA A 64 -19.37 2.39 -4.20
C ALA A 64 -18.35 1.24 -4.11
N GLN A 65 -17.15 1.54 -3.61
CA GLN A 65 -16.09 0.55 -3.46
C GLN A 65 -15.29 0.78 -2.19
N THR A 66 -14.81 -0.31 -1.60
CA THR A 66 -13.86 -0.28 -0.48
C THR A 66 -12.47 -0.56 -1.02
N LEU A 67 -11.53 0.35 -0.77
CA LEU A 67 -10.13 0.21 -1.12
C LEU A 67 -9.32 -0.18 0.13
N PHE A 68 -8.44 -1.15 -0.02
CA PHE A 68 -7.47 -1.55 1.00
C PHE A 68 -6.09 -1.10 0.53
N THR A 69 -5.46 -0.21 1.31
CA THR A 69 -4.13 0.32 0.99
C THR A 69 -3.17 -0.04 2.11
N HIS A 70 -2.05 -0.66 1.74
CA HIS A 70 -0.94 -0.92 2.64
C HIS A 70 0.09 0.18 2.51
N LEU A 71 0.52 0.74 3.64
CA LEU A 71 1.50 1.82 3.71
C LEU A 71 2.66 1.38 4.60
N ILE A 72 3.88 1.78 4.26
CA ILE A 72 5.04 1.62 5.13
C ILE A 72 5.37 2.98 5.74
N VAL A 73 5.46 3.03 7.06
CA VAL A 73 5.76 4.24 7.83
C VAL A 73 7.22 4.23 8.28
N PHE A 74 7.90 5.32 8.01
CA PHE A 74 9.25 5.62 8.47
C PHE A 74 9.30 6.95 9.23
N GLU A 75 10.33 7.13 10.05
CA GLU A 75 10.61 8.36 10.78
C GLU A 75 12.08 8.81 10.63
N LYS A 76 12.31 10.10 10.85
CA LYS A 76 13.64 10.72 10.94
C LYS A 76 13.67 11.89 11.93
#